data_AF-A0A2S5EFS2-F1
#
_entry.id   AF-A0A2S5EFS2-F1
#
_cell.length_a   1.000
_cell.length_b   1.000
_cell.length_c   1.000
_cell.angle_alpha   90.00
_cell.angle_beta   90.00
_cell.angle_gamma   90.00
#
_symmetry.space_group_name_H-M   'P 1'
#
loop_
_entity.id
_entity.type
_entity.pdbx_description
1 polymer ?
#
loop_
_entity_poly.entity_id
_entity_poly.type
_entity_poly.pdbx_seq_one_letter_code
_entity_poly.pdbx_strand_id
1 'polypeptide(L)'
;MKKVGIVFLFLFLALGVFSQSFKDVPINHWAYDAVERLSSIGIIEGYPDGTFKGLENMNRYQLTVALSRTIDYVEQSMVEPLAQNLANLEKTVSSLSVPQGVSSSELQQLQTKLNSVTSDLSSLQSSVSRLDSSVKELQNSYELLGYATTKIDELERTVNAISVPAVSETDIRNLDSRVTSLENTVESLNSNYQNLSQTVANYDQEIQSLKNSVGTLENSFSSVNQDLERLNALTANLNSKIDSKVDKTDFTSLKNDTDELSVQLSNNSESISELSQNLQTVQSSVNQLSQEVTDVKQIAEGAGGGVNFLDIIISVVISAGLSFAIMNFM
;
A
#
# COMPACT_ATOMS: atom_id res chain seq x y z
N MET A 1 -70.99 29.69 -26.89
CA MET A 1 -71.82 29.61 -25.65
C MET A 1 -71.24 30.46 -24.52
N LYS A 2 -70.87 31.73 -24.77
CA LYS A 2 -70.19 32.61 -23.80
C LYS A 2 -71.08 33.74 -23.24
N LYS A 3 -72.39 33.72 -23.55
CA LYS A 3 -73.36 34.76 -23.15
C LYS A 3 -74.39 34.29 -22.12
N VAL A 4 -74.33 33.02 -21.71
CA VAL A 4 -75.25 32.44 -20.71
C VAL A 4 -74.69 32.52 -19.29
N GLY A 5 -73.36 32.56 -19.11
CA GLY A 5 -72.73 32.71 -17.79
C GLY A 5 -72.88 34.09 -17.14
N ILE A 6 -73.11 35.15 -17.94
CA ILE A 6 -73.28 36.53 -17.45
C ILE A 6 -74.66 36.75 -16.82
N VAL A 7 -75.68 36.00 -17.26
CA VAL A 7 -77.04 36.11 -16.69
C VAL A 7 -77.14 35.36 -15.35
N PHE A 8 -76.38 34.28 -15.16
CA PHE A 8 -76.34 33.55 -13.88
C PHE A 8 -75.47 34.27 -12.82
N LEU A 9 -74.47 35.05 -13.24
CA LEU A 9 -73.70 35.91 -12.35
C LEU A 9 -74.49 37.16 -11.91
N PHE A 10 -75.37 37.68 -12.77
CA PHE A 10 -76.30 38.77 -12.40
C PHE A 10 -77.48 38.31 -11.54
N LEU A 11 -77.84 37.03 -11.56
CA LEU A 11 -78.96 36.48 -10.76
C LEU A 11 -78.59 36.24 -9.28
N PHE A 12 -77.29 36.18 -8.95
CA PHE A 12 -76.82 36.18 -7.56
C PHE A 12 -76.61 37.61 -6.98
N LEU A 13 -76.66 38.64 -7.83
CA LEU A 13 -76.47 40.04 -7.42
C LEU A 13 -77.75 40.74 -6.94
N ALA A 14 -78.88 40.00 -6.90
CA ALA A 14 -80.20 40.52 -6.53
C ALA A 14 -80.77 39.84 -5.26
N LEU A 15 -79.91 39.27 -4.40
CA LEU A 15 -80.31 38.85 -3.06
C LEU A 15 -80.06 39.99 -2.08
N GLY A 16 -81.14 40.72 -1.79
CA GLY A 16 -81.41 41.50 -0.59
C GLY A 16 -80.24 42.20 0.08
N VAL A 17 -80.25 43.54 0.02
CA VAL A 17 -79.68 44.38 1.08
C VAL A 17 -80.49 44.10 2.36
N PHE A 18 -80.21 42.98 3.03
CA PHE A 18 -80.66 42.73 4.38
C PHE A 18 -79.73 43.52 5.30
N SER A 19 -80.29 44.36 6.17
CA SER A 19 -79.56 44.85 7.34
C SER A 19 -79.12 43.63 8.14
N GLN A 20 -77.88 43.20 7.95
CA GLN A 20 -77.35 42.01 8.59
C GLN A 20 -76.89 42.43 9.98
N SER A 21 -77.75 42.19 10.98
CA SER A 21 -77.32 42.20 12.38
C SER A 21 -76.25 41.13 12.56
N PHE A 22 -75.06 41.52 13.01
CA PHE A 22 -73.97 40.57 13.24
C PHE A 22 -74.30 39.63 14.41
N LYS A 23 -74.01 38.34 14.25
CA LYS A 23 -74.37 37.29 15.24
C LYS A 23 -73.74 37.52 16.62
N ASP A 24 -72.57 38.13 16.64
CA ASP A 24 -71.74 38.42 17.82
C ASP A 24 -71.92 39.85 18.35
N VAL A 25 -72.80 40.65 17.74
CA VAL A 25 -73.17 41.98 18.23
C VAL A 25 -74.69 42.01 18.44
N PRO A 26 -75.20 41.44 19.56
CA PRO A 26 -76.62 41.45 19.86
C PRO A 26 -77.12 42.87 20.19
N ILE A 27 -78.44 43.09 20.13
CA ILE A 27 -79.07 44.42 20.30
C ILE A 27 -78.76 45.12 21.64
N ASN A 28 -78.40 44.36 22.68
CA ASN A 28 -78.00 44.87 23.99
C ASN A 28 -76.49 45.11 24.13
N HIS A 29 -75.71 44.94 23.06
CA HIS A 29 -74.28 45.15 23.04
C HIS A 29 -73.95 46.65 22.92
N TRP A 30 -72.97 47.14 23.68
CA TRP A 30 -72.61 48.57 23.72
C TRP A 30 -72.23 49.15 22.34
N ALA A 31 -71.70 48.31 21.45
CA ALA A 31 -71.30 48.69 20.09
C ALA A 31 -72.39 48.49 19.04
N TYR A 32 -73.57 47.97 19.40
CA TYR A 32 -74.62 47.59 18.44
C TYR A 32 -74.97 48.72 17.48
N ASP A 33 -75.38 49.87 18.03
CA ASP A 33 -75.79 51.03 17.23
C ASP A 33 -74.67 51.54 16.31
N ALA A 34 -73.43 51.54 16.80
CA ALA A 34 -72.29 52.02 16.03
C ALA A 34 -71.95 51.07 14.88
N VAL A 35 -71.94 49.77 15.15
CA VAL A 35 -71.60 48.73 14.17
C VAL A 35 -72.71 48.60 13.13
N GLU A 36 -73.97 48.60 13.53
CA GLU A 36 -75.12 48.60 12.62
C GLU A 36 -75.06 49.82 11.70
N ARG A 37 -74.79 51.00 12.25
CA ARG A 37 -74.68 52.23 11.45
C ARG A 37 -73.57 52.13 10.42
N LEU A 38 -72.35 51.77 10.82
CA LEU A 38 -71.22 51.64 9.91
C LEU A 38 -71.44 50.57 8.83
N SER A 39 -72.18 49.51 9.18
CA SER A 39 -72.58 48.47 8.23
C SER A 39 -73.62 48.98 7.22
N SER A 40 -74.64 49.71 7.69
CA SER A 40 -75.70 50.25 6.84
C SER A 40 -75.19 51.24 5.78
N ILE A 41 -74.10 51.96 6.08
CA ILE A 41 -73.45 52.89 5.14
C ILE A 41 -72.27 52.25 4.39
N GLY A 42 -72.10 50.93 4.51
CA GLY A 42 -71.15 50.15 3.71
C GLY A 42 -69.68 50.32 4.14
N ILE A 43 -69.38 50.94 5.27
CA ILE A 43 -68.00 51.06 5.77
C ILE A 43 -67.50 49.70 6.27
N ILE A 44 -68.36 48.92 6.92
CA ILE A 44 -68.05 47.62 7.49
C ILE A 44 -68.99 46.56 6.90
N GLU A 45 -68.46 45.42 6.46
CA GLU A 45 -69.28 44.30 5.93
C GLU A 45 -69.29 43.08 6.84
N GLY A 46 -68.36 43.01 7.81
CA GLY A 46 -68.13 41.86 8.67
C GLY A 46 -67.59 40.64 7.90
N TYR A 47 -67.69 39.48 8.53
CA TYR A 47 -67.13 38.23 8.03
C TYR A 47 -68.20 37.38 7.33
N PRO A 48 -67.82 36.49 6.39
CA PRO A 48 -68.76 35.61 5.69
C PRO A 48 -69.59 34.69 6.60
N ASP A 49 -69.10 34.43 7.82
CA ASP A 49 -69.81 33.66 8.86
C ASP A 49 -70.95 34.46 9.54
N GLY A 50 -71.10 35.74 9.19
CA GLY A 50 -72.10 36.66 9.73
C GLY A 50 -71.71 37.32 11.05
N THR A 51 -70.42 37.32 11.41
CA THR A 51 -69.90 37.98 12.62
C THR A 51 -69.13 39.26 12.30
N PHE A 52 -69.01 40.16 13.28
CA PHE A 52 -68.20 41.38 13.22
C PHE A 52 -66.77 41.17 13.74
N LYS A 53 -66.60 40.30 14.73
CA LYS A 53 -65.35 39.98 15.46
C LYS A 53 -64.69 41.20 16.08
N GLY A 54 -65.47 42.03 16.78
CA GLY A 54 -64.98 43.29 17.36
C GLY A 54 -63.90 43.18 18.45
N LEU A 55 -63.66 41.97 18.99
CA LEU A 55 -62.57 41.71 19.95
C LEU A 55 -61.29 41.21 19.28
N GLU A 56 -61.33 40.88 17.99
CA GLU A 56 -60.16 40.44 17.24
C GLU A 56 -59.33 41.64 16.78
N ASN A 57 -58.02 41.43 16.65
CA ASN A 57 -57.14 42.47 16.12
C ASN A 57 -57.49 42.73 14.65
N MET A 58 -57.85 43.99 14.35
CA MET A 58 -58.02 44.44 12.98
C MET A 58 -56.66 44.49 12.28
N ASN A 59 -56.52 43.76 11.18
CA ASN A 59 -55.31 43.85 10.38
C ASN A 59 -55.30 45.17 9.59
N ARG A 60 -54.10 45.59 9.18
CA ARG A 60 -53.94 46.88 8.52
C ARG A 60 -54.67 46.99 7.19
N TYR A 61 -54.89 45.88 6.48
CA TYR A 61 -55.69 45.85 5.25
C TYR A 61 -57.16 46.17 5.55
N GLN A 62 -57.75 45.51 6.54
CA GLN A 62 -59.13 45.76 7.00
C GLN A 62 -59.33 47.22 7.41
N LEU A 63 -58.37 47.78 8.17
CA LEU A 63 -58.39 49.20 8.55
C LEU A 63 -58.36 50.12 7.32
N THR A 64 -57.49 49.83 6.36
CA THR A 64 -57.29 50.68 5.18
C THR A 64 -58.52 50.65 4.27
N VAL A 65 -59.17 49.50 4.12
CA VAL A 65 -60.43 49.36 3.38
C VAL A 65 -61.56 50.13 4.06
N ALA A 66 -61.71 49.98 5.38
CA ALA A 66 -62.72 50.72 6.15
C ALA A 66 -62.50 52.24 6.06
N LEU A 67 -61.24 52.69 6.13
CA LEU A 67 -60.88 54.10 6.02
C LEU A 67 -61.15 54.65 4.62
N SER A 68 -60.81 53.91 3.56
CA SER A 68 -61.14 54.27 2.17
C SER A 68 -62.64 54.49 1.99
N ARG A 69 -63.45 53.52 2.45
CA ARG A 69 -64.92 53.61 2.38
C ARG A 69 -65.46 54.77 3.21
N THR A 70 -64.84 55.06 4.35
CA THR A 70 -65.21 56.21 5.19
C THR A 70 -64.96 57.53 4.47
N ILE A 71 -63.82 57.66 3.79
CA ILE A 71 -63.46 58.86 3.03
C ILE A 71 -64.42 59.05 1.87
N ASP A 72 -64.68 57.99 1.10
CA ASP A 72 -65.65 58.00 -0.01
C ASP A 72 -67.04 58.46 0.49
N TYR A 73 -67.49 57.92 1.62
CA TYR A 73 -68.76 58.30 2.22
C TYR A 73 -68.78 59.77 2.65
N VAL A 74 -67.73 60.25 3.33
CA VAL A 74 -67.64 61.65 3.77
C VAL A 74 -67.62 62.60 2.58
N GLU A 75 -66.87 62.27 1.54
CA GLU A 75 -66.79 63.07 0.31
C GLU A 75 -68.15 63.15 -0.38
N GLN A 76 -68.76 62.00 -0.70
CA GLN A 76 -69.97 61.91 -1.51
C GLN A 76 -71.24 62.28 -0.75
N SER A 77 -71.35 61.89 0.52
CA SER A 77 -72.60 62.02 1.28
C SER A 77 -72.64 63.25 2.18
N MET A 78 -71.50 63.89 2.45
CA MET A 78 -71.43 65.05 3.35
C MET A 78 -70.84 66.28 2.66
N VAL A 79 -69.63 66.18 2.12
CA VAL A 79 -68.89 67.34 1.59
C VAL A 79 -69.51 67.85 0.29
N GLU A 80 -69.80 66.98 -0.67
CA GLU A 80 -70.42 67.36 -1.95
C GLU A 80 -71.79 68.04 -1.78
N PRO A 81 -72.77 67.45 -1.04
CA PRO A 81 -74.06 68.10 -0.83
C PRO A 81 -73.95 69.42 -0.07
N LEU A 82 -73.04 69.52 0.90
CA LEU A 82 -72.81 70.74 1.64
C LEU A 82 -72.22 71.84 0.74
N ALA A 83 -71.29 71.50 -0.15
CA ALA A 83 -70.74 72.43 -1.14
C ALA A 83 -71.82 72.97 -2.07
N GLN A 84 -72.70 72.09 -2.55
CA GLN A 84 -73.81 72.48 -3.42
C GLN A 84 -74.81 73.40 -2.69
N ASN A 85 -75.16 73.07 -1.46
CA ASN A 85 -76.07 73.89 -0.64
C ASN A 85 -75.45 75.25 -0.31
N LEU A 86 -74.15 75.29 -0.04
CA LEU A 86 -73.43 76.52 0.24
C LEU A 86 -73.39 77.45 -0.98
N ALA A 87 -73.12 76.91 -2.17
CA ALA A 87 -73.16 77.66 -3.43
C ALA A 87 -74.56 78.24 -3.72
N ASN A 88 -75.62 77.46 -3.46
CA ASN A 88 -77.00 77.91 -3.60
C ASN A 88 -77.35 79.02 -2.58
N LEU A 89 -76.84 78.91 -1.34
CA LEU A 89 -77.03 79.91 -0.30
C LEU A 89 -76.29 81.21 -0.62
N GLU A 90 -75.05 81.14 -1.11
CA GLU A 90 -74.28 82.29 -1.58
C GLU A 90 -74.99 83.06 -2.69
N LYS A 91 -75.55 82.35 -3.67
CA LYS A 91 -76.38 82.95 -4.72
C LYS A 91 -77.61 83.64 -4.14
N THR A 92 -78.26 83.03 -3.16
CA THR A 92 -79.47 83.59 -2.52
C THR A 92 -79.12 84.86 -1.75
N VAL A 93 -78.13 84.82 -0.86
CA VAL A 93 -77.67 85.97 -0.06
C VAL A 93 -77.24 87.12 -0.96
N SER A 94 -76.54 86.84 -2.07
CA SER A 94 -76.11 87.85 -3.04
C SER A 94 -77.27 88.52 -3.80
N SER A 95 -78.42 87.86 -3.91
CA SER A 95 -79.59 88.37 -4.64
C SER A 95 -80.57 89.17 -3.77
N LEU A 96 -80.41 89.15 -2.44
CA LEU A 96 -81.24 89.90 -1.50
C LEU A 96 -80.93 91.41 -1.60
N SER A 97 -81.68 92.14 -2.44
CA SER A 97 -81.63 93.61 -2.51
C SER A 97 -82.48 94.22 -1.40
N VAL A 98 -81.89 95.00 -0.48
CA VAL A 98 -82.49 95.53 0.77
C VAL A 98 -84.00 95.82 0.67
N PRO A 99 -84.90 94.88 1.03
CA PRO A 99 -86.32 95.15 1.21
C PRO A 99 -86.59 95.49 2.68
N GLN A 100 -87.66 96.24 2.94
CA GLN A 100 -87.95 96.79 4.27
C GLN A 100 -87.97 95.69 5.36
N GLY A 101 -87.05 95.80 6.32
CA GLY A 101 -87.01 94.95 7.51
C GLY A 101 -85.65 94.36 7.87
N VAL A 102 -84.64 94.38 6.98
CA VAL A 102 -83.28 93.87 7.28
C VAL A 102 -82.26 95.00 7.15
N SER A 103 -81.43 95.19 8.19
CA SER A 103 -80.37 96.22 8.17
C SER A 103 -79.22 95.81 7.26
N SER A 104 -78.64 96.76 6.52
CA SER A 104 -77.45 96.53 5.66
C SER A 104 -76.26 95.94 6.45
N SER A 105 -76.17 96.19 7.76
CA SER A 105 -75.12 95.63 8.62
C SER A 105 -75.27 94.13 8.86
N GLU A 106 -76.51 93.64 8.98
CA GLU A 106 -76.80 92.23 9.23
C GLU A 106 -76.51 91.39 7.98
N LEU A 107 -76.83 91.92 6.80
CA LEU A 107 -76.48 91.30 5.52
C LEU A 107 -74.95 91.19 5.33
N GLN A 108 -74.19 92.21 5.73
CA GLN A 108 -72.73 92.17 5.67
C GLN A 108 -72.13 91.13 6.64
N GLN A 109 -72.67 91.02 7.86
CA GLN A 109 -72.24 89.99 8.81
C GLN A 109 -72.56 88.59 8.31
N LEU A 110 -73.73 88.39 7.70
CA LEU A 110 -74.12 87.11 7.10
C LEU A 110 -73.18 86.73 5.95
N GLN A 111 -72.87 87.68 5.06
CA GLN A 111 -71.92 87.47 3.97
C GLN A 111 -70.52 87.11 4.50
N THR A 112 -70.06 87.78 5.56
CA THR A 112 -68.74 87.51 6.16
C THR A 112 -68.67 86.10 6.74
N LYS A 113 -69.71 85.66 7.45
CA LYS A 113 -69.80 84.29 7.97
C LYS A 113 -69.88 83.27 6.83
N LEU A 114 -70.61 83.57 5.76
CA LEU A 114 -70.72 82.69 4.59
C LEU A 114 -69.38 82.50 3.88
N ASN A 115 -68.62 83.59 3.70
CA ASN A 115 -67.28 83.54 3.15
C ASN A 115 -66.35 82.69 4.04
N SER A 116 -66.45 82.84 5.37
CA SER A 116 -65.69 82.01 6.32
C SER A 116 -66.02 80.52 6.16
N VAL A 117 -67.31 80.16 6.15
CA VAL A 117 -67.75 78.76 5.97
C VAL A 117 -67.32 78.20 4.61
N THR A 118 -67.30 79.03 3.56
CA THR A 118 -66.81 78.65 2.22
C THR A 118 -65.32 78.35 2.24
N SER A 119 -64.53 79.16 2.95
CA SER A 119 -63.10 78.92 3.16
C SER A 119 -62.84 77.64 3.97
N ASP A 120 -63.61 77.42 5.03
CA ASP A 120 -63.50 76.23 5.88
C ASP A 120 -63.85 74.96 5.10
N LEU A 121 -64.91 75.00 4.29
CA LEU A 121 -65.31 73.88 3.44
C LEU A 121 -64.25 73.54 2.39
N SER A 122 -63.63 74.56 1.77
CA SER A 122 -62.53 74.37 0.82
C SER A 122 -61.31 73.72 1.49
N SER A 123 -61.03 74.11 2.74
CA SER A 123 -59.96 73.53 3.56
C SER A 123 -60.27 72.08 3.95
N LEU A 124 -61.54 71.77 4.25
CA LEU A 124 -62.00 70.42 4.52
C LEU A 124 -61.90 69.53 3.28
N GLN A 125 -62.34 70.00 2.11
CA GLN A 125 -62.18 69.30 0.82
C GLN A 125 -60.72 68.95 0.54
N SER A 126 -59.83 69.92 0.75
CA SER A 126 -58.38 69.70 0.60
C SER A 126 -57.85 68.65 1.57
N SER A 127 -58.37 68.61 2.80
CA SER A 127 -57.97 67.62 3.80
C SER A 127 -58.48 66.22 3.48
N VAL A 128 -59.72 66.10 3.02
CA VAL A 128 -60.33 64.84 2.55
C VAL A 128 -59.56 64.28 1.36
N SER A 129 -59.23 65.11 0.37
CA SER A 129 -58.45 64.69 -0.80
C SER A 129 -57.02 64.24 -0.45
N ARG A 130 -56.36 64.93 0.49
CA ARG A 130 -55.05 64.48 1.01
C ARG A 130 -55.15 63.15 1.73
N LEU A 131 -56.20 62.96 2.54
CA LEU A 131 -56.43 61.72 3.27
C LEU A 131 -56.72 60.55 2.32
N ASP A 132 -57.54 60.75 1.29
CA ASP A 132 -57.77 59.78 0.21
C ASP A 132 -56.45 59.35 -0.45
N SER A 133 -55.60 60.32 -0.80
CA SER A 133 -54.28 60.07 -1.39
C SER A 133 -53.40 59.23 -0.45
N SER A 134 -53.33 59.59 0.85
CA SER A 134 -52.56 58.83 1.84
C SER A 134 -53.08 57.40 2.03
N VAL A 135 -54.39 57.19 1.96
CA VAL A 135 -54.99 55.86 2.05
C VAL A 135 -54.66 55.01 0.83
N LYS A 136 -54.70 55.60 -0.38
CA LYS A 136 -54.28 54.91 -1.62
C LYS A 136 -52.80 54.52 -1.61
N GLU A 137 -51.92 55.40 -1.13
CA GLU A 137 -50.49 55.08 -0.94
C GLU A 137 -50.29 53.93 0.05
N LEU A 138 -51.08 53.92 1.14
CA LEU A 138 -51.05 52.85 2.13
C LEU A 138 -51.54 51.52 1.54
N GLN A 139 -52.60 51.52 0.72
CA GLN A 139 -53.08 50.33 0.00
C GLN A 139 -51.98 49.75 -0.90
N ASN A 140 -51.36 50.57 -1.75
CA ASN A 140 -50.28 50.16 -2.64
C ASN A 140 -49.09 49.55 -1.88
N SER A 141 -48.75 50.12 -0.72
CA SER A 141 -47.66 49.62 0.13
C SER A 141 -47.93 48.20 0.65
N TYR A 142 -49.19 47.86 0.97
CA TYR A 142 -49.55 46.50 1.39
C TYR A 142 -49.49 45.48 0.25
N GLU A 143 -49.87 45.88 -0.97
CA GLU A 143 -49.75 45.00 -2.14
C GLU A 143 -48.29 44.63 -2.42
N LEU A 144 -47.38 45.60 -2.33
CA LEU A 144 -45.94 45.38 -2.47
C LEU A 144 -45.39 44.44 -1.40
N LEU A 145 -45.86 44.58 -0.15
CA LEU A 145 -45.44 43.71 0.95
C LEU A 145 -45.85 42.25 0.69
N GLY A 146 -47.07 42.02 0.19
CA GLY A 146 -47.53 40.67 -0.17
C GLY A 146 -46.70 40.02 -1.28
N TYR A 147 -46.32 40.80 -2.30
CA TYR A 147 -45.40 40.33 -3.35
C TYR A 147 -44.02 39.99 -2.78
N ALA A 148 -43.48 40.82 -1.89
CA ALA A 148 -42.19 40.59 -1.25
C ALA A 148 -42.19 39.31 -0.40
N THR A 149 -43.25 39.06 0.39
CA THR A 149 -43.39 37.81 1.16
C THR A 149 -43.38 36.59 0.24
N THR A 150 -44.11 36.63 -0.88
CA THR A 150 -44.13 35.53 -1.84
C THR A 150 -42.73 35.26 -2.42
N LYS A 151 -41.96 36.31 -2.71
CA LYS A 151 -40.59 36.19 -3.20
C LYS A 151 -39.62 35.65 -2.14
N ILE A 152 -39.82 36.01 -0.87
CA ILE A 152 -39.06 35.43 0.25
C ILE A 152 -39.34 33.93 0.35
N ASP A 153 -40.61 33.50 0.30
CA ASP A 153 -40.95 32.07 0.34
C ASP A 153 -40.37 31.28 -0.85
N GLU A 154 -40.28 31.90 -2.03
CA GLU A 154 -39.63 31.32 -3.20
C GLU A 154 -38.11 31.18 -2.98
N LEU A 155 -37.47 32.25 -2.47
CA LEU A 155 -36.05 32.23 -2.12
C LEU A 155 -35.74 31.17 -1.06
N GLU A 156 -36.54 31.08 0.00
CA GLU A 156 -36.38 30.05 1.04
C GLU A 156 -36.47 28.64 0.45
N ARG A 157 -37.41 28.38 -0.47
CA ARG A 157 -37.46 27.09 -1.19
C ARG A 157 -36.21 26.84 -2.02
N THR A 158 -35.73 27.83 -2.76
CA THR A 158 -34.50 27.68 -3.57
C THR A 158 -33.27 27.44 -2.71
N VAL A 159 -33.12 28.15 -1.59
CA VAL A 159 -32.03 27.98 -0.63
C VAL A 159 -32.09 26.58 -0.01
N ASN A 160 -33.27 26.13 0.42
CA ASN A 160 -33.45 24.80 0.97
C ASN A 160 -33.17 23.69 -0.07
N ALA A 161 -33.43 23.93 -1.35
CA ALA A 161 -33.08 23.01 -2.44
C ALA A 161 -31.57 22.95 -2.73
N ILE A 162 -30.83 24.05 -2.50
CA ILE A 162 -29.37 24.10 -2.66
C ILE A 162 -28.64 23.37 -1.51
N SER A 163 -29.30 23.16 -0.35
CA SER A 163 -28.74 22.45 0.81
C SER A 163 -28.60 20.93 0.68
N VAL A 164 -28.75 20.35 -0.51
CA VAL A 164 -28.37 18.94 -0.76
C VAL A 164 -26.93 18.94 -1.31
N PRO A 165 -25.95 18.38 -0.59
CA PRO A 165 -24.55 18.52 -0.98
C PRO A 165 -24.27 17.77 -2.28
N ALA A 166 -23.52 18.41 -3.17
CA ALA A 166 -23.03 17.85 -4.43
C ALA A 166 -22.04 16.66 -4.27
N VAL A 167 -21.81 16.20 -3.03
CA VAL A 167 -21.11 14.96 -2.66
C VAL A 167 -21.88 14.37 -1.49
N SER A 168 -22.37 13.14 -1.62
CA SER A 168 -23.14 12.53 -0.53
C SER A 168 -22.20 12.17 0.63
N GLU A 169 -22.70 12.25 1.87
CA GLU A 169 -21.96 11.79 3.05
C GLU A 169 -21.52 10.31 2.89
N THR A 170 -22.31 9.52 2.16
CA THR A 170 -22.00 8.15 1.77
C THR A 170 -20.77 8.06 0.88
N ASP A 171 -20.61 8.95 -0.10
CA ASP A 171 -19.43 8.98 -0.97
C ASP A 171 -18.15 9.28 -0.19
N ILE A 172 -18.25 10.19 0.79
CA ILE A 172 -17.12 10.52 1.69
C ILE A 172 -16.77 9.30 2.55
N ARG A 173 -17.75 8.62 3.15
CA ARG A 173 -17.51 7.38 3.94
C ARG A 173 -16.92 6.25 3.09
N ASN A 174 -17.38 6.11 1.85
CA ASN A 174 -16.85 5.13 0.91
C ASN A 174 -15.42 5.45 0.51
N LEU A 175 -15.10 6.73 0.28
CA LEU A 175 -13.75 7.17 -0.01
C LEU A 175 -12.80 6.92 1.19
N ASP A 176 -13.25 7.24 2.40
CA ASP A 176 -12.52 6.97 3.64
C ASP A 176 -12.19 5.48 3.80
N SER A 177 -13.20 4.61 3.63
CA SER A 177 -13.01 3.16 3.67
C SER A 177 -12.00 2.64 2.64
N ARG A 178 -12.01 3.22 1.42
CA ARG A 178 -11.04 2.88 0.36
C ARG A 178 -9.63 3.36 0.70
N VAL A 179 -9.50 4.54 1.32
CA VAL A 179 -8.21 5.07 1.79
C VAL A 179 -7.64 4.17 2.87
N THR A 180 -8.43 3.78 3.89
CA THR A 180 -7.98 2.86 4.94
C THR A 180 -7.56 1.50 4.38
N SER A 181 -8.30 0.95 3.41
CA SER A 181 -7.90 -0.30 2.75
C SER A 181 -6.59 -0.16 1.99
N LEU A 182 -6.33 0.99 1.37
CA LEU A 182 -5.09 1.26 0.65
C LEU A 182 -3.91 1.41 1.63
N GLU A 183 -4.10 2.07 2.75
CA GLU A 183 -3.10 2.20 3.83
C GLU A 183 -2.66 0.81 4.34
N ASN A 184 -3.62 -0.06 4.66
CA ASN A 184 -3.33 -1.44 5.09
C ASN A 184 -2.57 -2.25 4.02
N THR A 185 -2.89 -2.03 2.74
CA THR A 185 -2.19 -2.68 1.62
C THR A 185 -0.74 -2.21 1.51
N VAL A 186 -0.51 -0.90 1.65
CA VAL A 186 0.84 -0.31 1.66
C VAL A 186 1.67 -0.83 2.82
N GLU A 187 1.08 -0.95 4.01
CA GLU A 187 1.77 -1.50 5.19
C GLU A 187 2.15 -2.98 5.02
N SER A 188 1.26 -3.78 4.42
CA SER A 188 1.53 -5.17 4.07
C SER A 188 2.64 -5.29 3.02
N LEU A 189 2.62 -4.45 1.98
CA LEU A 189 3.67 -4.40 0.95
C LEU A 189 5.02 -4.01 1.55
N ASN A 190 5.06 -3.05 2.47
CA ASN A 190 6.28 -2.67 3.17
C ASN A 190 6.85 -3.84 3.99
N SER A 191 6.00 -4.57 4.73
CA SER A 191 6.43 -5.76 5.48
C SER A 191 7.01 -6.84 4.57
N ASN A 192 6.37 -7.10 3.42
CA ASN A 192 6.88 -8.04 2.42
C ASN A 192 8.23 -7.59 1.85
N TYR A 193 8.39 -6.30 1.57
CA TYR A 193 9.66 -5.74 1.09
C TYR A 193 10.79 -5.93 2.10
N GLN A 194 10.54 -5.70 3.40
CA GLN A 194 11.54 -5.92 4.45
C GLN A 194 11.96 -7.40 4.53
N ASN A 195 11.00 -8.33 4.47
CA ASN A 195 11.30 -9.77 4.45
C ASN A 195 12.12 -10.19 3.22
N LEU A 196 11.79 -9.64 2.05
CA LEU A 196 12.54 -9.88 0.81
C LEU A 196 13.96 -9.33 0.93
N SER A 197 14.13 -8.11 1.44
CA SER A 197 15.44 -7.49 1.68
C SER A 197 16.30 -8.33 2.62
N GLN A 198 15.72 -8.88 3.69
CA GLN A 198 16.43 -9.78 4.61
C GLN A 198 16.83 -11.09 3.92
N THR A 199 15.96 -11.65 3.08
CA THR A 199 16.26 -12.87 2.33
C THR A 199 17.44 -12.66 1.37
N VAL A 200 17.46 -11.53 0.66
CA VAL A 200 18.58 -11.16 -0.23
C VAL A 200 19.87 -11.02 0.58
N ALA A 201 19.83 -10.35 1.73
CA ALA A 201 21.00 -10.22 2.60
C ALA A 201 21.54 -11.58 3.09
N ASN A 202 20.65 -12.53 3.41
CA ASN A 202 21.06 -13.88 3.79
C ASN A 202 21.71 -14.63 2.62
N TYR A 203 21.14 -14.54 1.41
CA TYR A 203 21.76 -15.13 0.22
C TYR A 203 23.13 -14.53 -0.10
N ASP A 204 23.33 -13.23 0.10
CA ASP A 204 24.65 -12.62 -0.06
C ASP A 204 25.67 -13.23 0.92
N GLN A 205 25.28 -13.48 2.18
CA GLN A 205 26.15 -14.14 3.17
C GLN A 205 26.48 -15.59 2.79
N GLU A 206 25.49 -16.35 2.30
CA GLU A 206 25.69 -17.71 1.80
C GLU A 206 26.64 -17.74 0.59
N ILE A 207 26.49 -16.81 -0.36
CA ILE A 207 27.36 -16.68 -1.53
C ILE A 207 28.80 -16.37 -1.10
N GLN A 208 29.02 -15.50 -0.12
CA GLN A 208 30.37 -15.23 0.40
C GLN A 208 30.99 -16.46 1.08
N SER A 209 30.20 -17.19 1.87
CA SER A 209 30.64 -18.45 2.48
C SER A 209 31.06 -19.46 1.41
N LEU A 210 30.24 -19.64 0.36
CA LEU A 210 30.52 -20.53 -0.75
C LEU A 210 31.80 -20.11 -1.50
N LYS A 211 31.99 -18.81 -1.74
CA LYS A 211 33.20 -18.27 -2.37
C LYS A 211 34.46 -18.61 -1.57
N ASN A 212 34.40 -18.50 -0.24
CA ASN A 212 35.51 -18.87 0.64
C ASN A 212 35.81 -20.39 0.61
N SER A 213 34.76 -21.22 0.59
CA SER A 213 34.91 -22.68 0.44
C SER A 213 35.55 -23.04 -0.91
N VAL A 214 35.15 -22.40 -2.01
CA VAL A 214 35.75 -22.60 -3.33
C VAL A 214 37.23 -22.22 -3.31
N GLY A 215 37.59 -21.06 -2.75
CA GLY A 215 39.00 -20.66 -2.64
C GLY A 215 39.84 -21.64 -1.78
N THR A 216 39.24 -22.22 -0.75
CA THR A 216 39.89 -23.28 0.05
C THR A 216 40.14 -24.53 -0.79
N LEU A 217 39.15 -24.94 -1.59
CA LEU A 217 39.26 -26.10 -2.46
C LEU A 217 40.32 -25.90 -3.56
N GLU A 218 40.41 -24.71 -4.14
CA GLU A 218 41.45 -24.33 -5.11
C GLU A 218 42.85 -24.48 -4.51
N ASN A 219 43.04 -24.02 -3.26
CA ASN A 219 44.32 -24.18 -2.55
C ASN A 219 44.64 -25.65 -2.28
N SER A 220 43.66 -26.47 -1.85
CA SER A 220 43.85 -27.91 -1.68
C SER A 220 44.22 -28.61 -2.98
N PHE A 221 43.57 -28.26 -4.10
CA PHE A 221 43.90 -28.82 -5.41
C PHE A 221 45.33 -28.48 -5.85
N SER A 222 45.77 -27.24 -5.62
CA SER A 222 47.15 -26.82 -5.88
C SER A 222 48.16 -27.64 -5.07
N SER A 223 47.90 -27.87 -3.78
CA SER A 223 48.75 -28.72 -2.93
C SER A 223 48.81 -30.16 -3.44
N VAL A 224 47.67 -30.75 -3.81
CA VAL A 224 47.62 -32.11 -4.37
C VAL A 224 48.42 -32.19 -5.68
N ASN A 225 48.34 -31.17 -6.53
CA ASN A 225 49.12 -31.14 -7.76
C ASN A 225 50.63 -31.10 -7.49
N GLN A 226 51.08 -30.33 -6.50
CA GLN A 226 52.49 -30.30 -6.07
C GLN A 226 52.94 -31.66 -5.51
N ASP A 227 52.10 -32.34 -4.74
CA ASP A 227 52.42 -33.66 -4.20
C ASP A 227 52.50 -34.72 -5.31
N LEU A 228 51.64 -34.62 -6.34
CA LEU A 228 51.73 -35.44 -7.55
C LEU A 228 53.05 -35.23 -8.30
N GLU A 229 53.50 -33.98 -8.46
CA GLU A 229 54.78 -33.66 -9.07
C GLU A 229 55.96 -34.25 -8.27
N ARG A 230 55.92 -34.13 -6.94
CA ARG A 230 56.91 -34.74 -6.05
C ARG A 230 56.93 -36.27 -6.16
N LEU A 231 55.75 -36.90 -6.21
CA LEU A 231 55.63 -38.35 -6.36
C LEU A 231 56.17 -38.83 -7.71
N ASN A 232 55.90 -38.10 -8.78
CA ASN A 232 56.45 -38.38 -10.11
C ASN A 232 57.98 -38.29 -10.10
N ALA A 233 58.55 -37.26 -9.46
CA ALA A 233 59.99 -37.12 -9.32
C ALA A 233 60.61 -38.26 -8.49
N LEU A 234 59.97 -38.67 -7.39
CA LEU A 234 60.40 -39.80 -6.58
C LEU A 234 60.36 -41.10 -7.38
N THR A 235 59.31 -41.33 -8.15
CA THR A 235 59.16 -42.50 -9.02
C THR A 235 60.26 -42.55 -10.07
N ALA A 236 60.56 -41.42 -10.72
CA ALA A 236 61.65 -41.32 -11.69
C ALA A 236 63.03 -41.60 -11.04
N ASN A 237 63.26 -41.07 -9.84
CA ASN A 237 64.50 -41.34 -9.09
C ASN A 237 64.62 -42.81 -8.70
N LEU A 238 63.55 -43.43 -8.21
CA LEU A 238 63.51 -44.86 -7.87
C LEU A 238 63.77 -45.72 -9.10
N ASN A 239 63.14 -45.43 -10.24
CA ASN A 239 63.40 -46.16 -11.50
C ASN A 239 64.87 -46.04 -11.92
N SER A 240 65.45 -44.84 -11.90
CA SER A 240 66.88 -44.65 -12.20
C SER A 240 67.80 -45.41 -11.23
N LYS A 241 67.45 -45.46 -9.94
CA LYS A 241 68.21 -46.22 -8.93
C LYS A 241 68.07 -47.73 -9.12
N ILE A 242 66.89 -48.20 -9.50
CA ILE A 242 66.66 -49.60 -9.88
C ILE A 242 67.50 -49.91 -11.11
N ASP A 243 67.42 -49.12 -12.18
CA ASP A 243 68.16 -49.36 -13.42
C ASP A 243 69.68 -49.41 -13.20
N SER A 244 70.23 -48.53 -12.37
CA SER A 244 71.66 -48.53 -12.01
C SER A 244 72.09 -49.70 -11.12
N LYS A 245 71.21 -50.24 -10.28
CA LYS A 245 71.51 -51.43 -9.44
C LYS A 245 71.20 -52.75 -10.13
N VAL A 246 70.32 -52.72 -11.12
CA VAL A 246 70.00 -53.81 -12.04
C VAL A 246 70.85 -53.68 -13.31
N ASP A 247 72.01 -53.01 -13.23
CA ASP A 247 73.00 -53.11 -14.29
C ASP A 247 73.37 -54.60 -14.42
N LYS A 248 72.83 -55.22 -15.46
CA LYS A 248 72.99 -56.65 -15.75
C LYS A 248 74.46 -57.00 -15.86
N THR A 249 75.34 -56.03 -16.09
CA THR A 249 76.79 -56.21 -16.16
C THR A 249 77.36 -56.74 -14.85
N ASP A 250 76.95 -56.22 -13.69
CA ASP A 250 77.47 -56.69 -12.39
C ASP A 250 76.94 -58.09 -12.07
N PHE A 251 75.64 -58.34 -12.30
CA PHE A 251 75.05 -59.67 -12.06
C PHE A 251 75.57 -60.71 -13.06
N THR A 252 75.82 -60.32 -14.31
CA THR A 252 76.41 -61.18 -15.35
C THR A 252 77.87 -61.46 -15.02
N SER A 253 78.64 -60.46 -14.56
CA SER A 253 80.02 -60.65 -14.11
C SER A 253 80.07 -61.59 -12.92
N LEU A 254 79.25 -61.38 -11.89
CA LEU A 254 79.20 -62.25 -10.72
C LEU A 254 78.77 -63.68 -11.10
N LYS A 255 77.83 -63.82 -12.05
CA LYS A 255 77.44 -65.14 -12.60
C LYS A 255 78.62 -65.80 -13.32
N ASN A 256 79.32 -65.08 -14.18
CA ASN A 256 80.48 -65.59 -14.90
C ASN A 256 81.59 -66.01 -13.93
N ASP A 257 81.91 -65.19 -12.93
CA ASP A 257 82.89 -65.50 -11.89
C ASP A 257 82.46 -66.76 -11.09
N THR A 258 81.16 -66.89 -10.80
CA THR A 258 80.62 -68.08 -10.11
C THR A 258 80.71 -69.33 -10.98
N ASP A 259 80.36 -69.22 -12.26
CA ASP A 259 80.48 -70.32 -13.23
C ASP A 259 81.96 -70.75 -13.36
N GLU A 260 82.88 -69.79 -13.45
CA GLU A 260 84.33 -70.04 -13.54
C GLU A 260 84.88 -70.70 -12.26
N LEU A 261 84.53 -70.17 -11.08
CA LEU A 261 84.88 -70.78 -9.80
C LEU A 261 84.34 -72.21 -9.70
N SER A 262 83.12 -72.47 -10.17
CA SER A 262 82.55 -73.82 -10.17
C SER A 262 83.34 -74.78 -11.06
N VAL A 263 83.82 -74.33 -12.22
CA VAL A 263 84.69 -75.12 -13.10
C VAL A 263 86.04 -75.39 -12.42
N GLN A 264 86.67 -74.36 -11.85
CA GLN A 264 87.93 -74.49 -11.12
C GLN A 264 87.81 -75.47 -9.94
N LEU A 265 86.71 -75.43 -9.19
CA LEU A 265 86.45 -76.34 -8.08
C LEU A 265 86.31 -77.80 -8.55
N SER A 266 85.63 -78.02 -9.68
CA SER A 266 85.50 -79.35 -10.30
C SER A 266 86.87 -79.91 -10.68
N ASN A 267 87.69 -79.11 -11.38
CA ASN A 267 89.04 -79.50 -11.79
C ASN A 267 89.94 -79.79 -10.58
N ASN A 268 89.87 -78.97 -9.54
CA ASN A 268 90.61 -79.20 -8.29
C ASN A 268 90.15 -80.49 -7.59
N SER A 269 88.85 -80.76 -7.57
CA SER A 269 88.29 -82.00 -7.02
C SER A 269 88.78 -83.23 -7.79
N GLU A 270 88.86 -83.15 -9.11
CA GLU A 270 89.43 -84.20 -9.96
C GLU A 270 90.91 -84.40 -9.66
N SER A 271 91.70 -83.33 -9.63
CA SER A 271 93.14 -83.37 -9.30
C SER A 271 93.39 -83.95 -7.90
N ILE A 272 92.56 -83.63 -6.89
CA ILE A 272 92.64 -84.22 -5.55
C ILE A 272 92.30 -85.72 -5.59
N SER A 273 91.32 -86.13 -6.40
CA SER A 273 90.96 -87.54 -6.57
C SER A 273 92.12 -88.34 -7.18
N GLU A 274 92.73 -87.82 -8.24
CA GLU A 274 93.92 -88.41 -8.88
C GLU A 274 95.09 -88.51 -7.89
N LEU A 275 95.38 -87.43 -7.15
CA LEU A 275 96.42 -87.43 -6.13
C LEU A 275 96.16 -88.47 -5.03
N SER A 276 94.90 -88.64 -4.62
CA SER A 276 94.49 -89.66 -3.65
C SER A 276 94.71 -91.09 -4.17
N GLN A 277 94.38 -91.36 -5.44
CA GLN A 277 94.64 -92.66 -6.08
C GLN A 277 96.14 -92.95 -6.21
N ASN A 278 96.91 -91.95 -6.61
CA ASN A 278 98.37 -92.04 -6.67
C ASN A 278 98.94 -92.36 -5.27
N LEU A 279 98.47 -91.70 -4.22
CA LEU A 279 98.88 -91.96 -2.84
C LEU A 279 98.53 -93.40 -2.39
N GLN A 280 97.35 -93.92 -2.77
CA GLN A 280 96.98 -95.32 -2.51
C GLN A 280 97.90 -96.31 -3.24
N THR A 281 98.30 -95.98 -4.46
CA THR A 281 99.24 -96.80 -5.25
C THR A 281 100.63 -96.81 -4.60
N VAL A 282 101.13 -95.65 -4.16
CA VAL A 282 102.38 -95.53 -3.40
C VAL A 282 102.28 -96.30 -2.08
N GLN A 283 101.18 -96.15 -1.32
CA GLN A 283 100.97 -96.88 -0.07
C GLN A 283 100.99 -98.40 -0.28
N SER A 284 100.37 -98.89 -1.36
CA SER A 284 100.38 -100.31 -1.73
C SER A 284 101.80 -100.79 -2.07
N SER A 285 102.54 -99.99 -2.83
CA SER A 285 103.94 -100.29 -3.18
C SER A 285 104.85 -100.33 -1.94
N VAL A 286 104.67 -99.39 -1.00
CA VAL A 286 105.41 -99.37 0.28
C VAL A 286 105.06 -100.60 1.13
N ASN A 287 103.78 -100.98 1.19
CA ASN A 287 103.36 -102.18 1.92
C ASN A 287 103.97 -103.45 1.30
N GLN A 288 103.98 -103.55 -0.03
CA GLN A 288 104.60 -104.66 -0.74
C GLN A 288 106.11 -104.71 -0.47
N LEU A 289 106.81 -103.58 -0.59
CA LEU A 289 108.25 -103.51 -0.31
C LEU A 289 108.55 -103.88 1.16
N SER A 290 107.72 -103.43 2.10
CA SER A 290 107.83 -103.79 3.52
C SER A 290 107.69 -105.31 3.74
N GLN A 291 106.78 -105.96 3.01
CA GLN A 291 106.62 -107.41 3.04
C GLN A 291 107.82 -108.11 2.39
N GLU A 292 108.27 -107.66 1.22
CA GLU A 292 109.46 -108.22 0.54
C GLU A 292 110.71 -108.13 1.43
N VAL A 293 110.93 -107.00 2.10
CA VAL A 293 112.04 -106.84 3.07
C VAL A 293 111.88 -107.80 4.26
N THR A 294 110.65 -108.04 4.73
CA THR A 294 110.37 -108.99 5.81
C THR A 294 110.61 -110.44 5.37
N ASP A 295 110.22 -110.79 4.15
CA ASP A 295 110.42 -112.12 3.57
C ASP A 295 111.92 -112.39 3.35
N VAL A 296 112.66 -111.41 2.81
CA VAL A 296 114.14 -111.48 2.70
C VAL A 296 114.77 -111.65 4.08
N LYS A 297 114.26 -110.95 5.11
CA LYS A 297 114.69 -111.16 6.49
C LYS A 297 114.43 -112.58 6.99
N GLN A 298 113.24 -113.14 6.77
CA GLN A 298 112.93 -114.52 7.15
C GLN A 298 113.77 -115.55 6.39
N ILE A 299 114.04 -115.34 5.09
CA ILE A 299 114.94 -116.22 4.31
C ILE A 299 116.36 -116.16 4.88
N ALA A 300 116.86 -114.95 5.21
CA ALA A 300 118.17 -114.78 5.82
C ALA A 300 118.26 -115.39 7.23
N GLU A 301 117.19 -115.33 8.02
CA GLU A 301 117.13 -115.90 9.38
C GLU A 301 116.83 -117.42 9.40
N GLY A 302 116.08 -117.94 8.43
CA GLY A 302 115.69 -119.35 8.30
C GLY A 302 116.67 -120.22 7.51
N ALA A 303 117.50 -119.62 6.66
CA ALA A 303 118.68 -120.27 6.10
C ALA A 303 119.74 -120.39 7.19
N GLY A 304 119.68 -121.47 7.97
CA GLY A 304 120.69 -121.80 8.96
C GLY A 304 122.10 -121.83 8.34
N GLY A 305 122.83 -120.73 8.50
CA GLY A 305 124.27 -120.64 8.21
C GLY A 305 124.70 -119.44 7.37
N GLY A 306 125.19 -118.38 8.04
CA GLY A 306 126.44 -117.72 7.61
C GLY A 306 126.39 -116.49 6.72
N VAL A 307 125.25 -115.82 6.48
CA VAL A 307 125.24 -114.54 5.72
C VAL A 307 124.78 -113.39 6.62
N ASN A 308 125.63 -112.36 6.75
CA ASN A 308 125.40 -111.23 7.64
C ASN A 308 124.35 -110.29 7.03
N PHE A 309 123.25 -110.03 7.74
CA PHE A 309 122.11 -109.24 7.25
C PHE A 309 122.51 -107.83 6.76
N LEU A 310 123.60 -107.28 7.31
CA LEU A 310 124.16 -105.98 6.91
C LEU A 310 124.67 -105.97 5.46
N ASP A 311 125.29 -107.03 4.96
CA ASP A 311 125.85 -107.07 3.59
C ASP A 311 124.73 -107.15 2.53
N ILE A 312 123.63 -107.82 2.86
CA ILE A 312 122.44 -107.88 2.00
C ILE A 312 121.74 -106.52 1.97
N ILE A 313 121.54 -105.87 3.12
CA ILE A 313 120.96 -104.51 3.16
C ILE A 313 121.86 -103.52 2.41
N ILE A 314 123.19 -103.56 2.58
CA ILE A 314 124.10 -102.68 1.85
C ILE A 314 123.98 -102.91 0.33
N SER A 315 123.93 -104.16 -0.14
CA SER A 315 123.78 -104.46 -1.57
C SER A 315 122.43 -104.01 -2.13
N VAL A 316 121.33 -104.28 -1.41
CA VAL A 316 119.97 -103.92 -1.83
C VAL A 316 119.74 -102.40 -1.76
N VAL A 317 120.22 -101.71 -0.72
CA VAL A 317 120.10 -100.25 -0.58
C VAL A 317 120.97 -99.52 -1.61
N ILE A 318 122.18 -100.03 -1.93
CA ILE A 318 123.00 -99.48 -3.02
C ILE A 318 122.29 -99.68 -4.37
N SER A 319 121.76 -100.88 -4.63
CA SER A 319 121.06 -101.21 -5.89
C SER A 319 119.77 -100.39 -6.06
N ALA A 320 118.93 -100.33 -5.03
CA ALA A 320 117.68 -99.58 -5.05
C ALA A 320 117.92 -98.06 -5.04
N GLY A 321 118.92 -97.57 -4.30
CA GLY A 321 119.32 -96.16 -4.29
C GLY A 321 119.87 -95.67 -5.63
N LEU A 322 120.64 -96.50 -6.33
CA LEU A 322 121.09 -96.22 -7.70
C LEU A 322 119.93 -96.20 -8.69
N SER A 323 118.97 -97.12 -8.58
CA SER A 323 117.79 -97.13 -9.47
C SER A 323 116.86 -95.93 -9.23
N PHE A 324 116.64 -95.53 -7.98
CA PHE A 324 115.80 -94.38 -7.64
C PHE A 324 116.42 -93.05 -8.08
N ALA A 325 117.74 -92.89 -7.94
CA ALA A 325 118.46 -91.70 -8.39
C ALA A 325 118.46 -91.53 -9.93
N ILE A 326 118.42 -92.64 -10.69
CA ILE A 326 118.37 -92.59 -12.16
C ILE A 326 116.95 -92.26 -12.66
N MET A 327 115.91 -92.69 -11.94
CA MET A 327 114.52 -92.54 -12.42
C MET A 327 113.88 -91.19 -12.09
N ASN A 328 114.41 -90.44 -11.12
CA ASN A 328 113.86 -89.13 -10.68
C ASN A 328 114.69 -87.91 -11.11
N PHE A 329 115.79 -88.09 -11.85
CA PHE A 329 116.66 -86.99 -12.34
C PHE A 329 116.76 -86.90 -13.88
N MET A 330 115.78 -87.45 -14.60
CA MET A 330 115.48 -87.13 -16.01
C MET A 330 114.09 -86.53 -16.11
#